data_AF-A0A5K0ZE54-F1
#
_entry.id   AF-A0A5K0ZE54-F1
#
_cell.length_a   1.000
_cell.length_b   1.000
_cell.length_c   1.000
_cell.angle_alpha   90.00
_cell.angle_beta   90.00
_cell.angle_gamma   90.00
#
_symmetry.space_group_name_H-M   'P 1'
#
loop_
_entity.id
_entity.type
_entity.pdbx_description
1 polymer ?
#
loop_
_entity_poly.entity_id
_entity_poly.type
_entity_poly.pdbx_seq_one_letter_code
_entity_poly.pdbx_strand_id
1 'polypeptide(L)'
;FKALVLQYMLLGSLEVCLHSRGHHLNLFQRLDIMIDVACALEYPHHGCWETIVLCDLKPSNVLLDENMTAHVGGFGIAKMLVGYKSLTLTCTLGTTGYIAP
;
A
#
# COMPACT_ATOMS: atom_id res chain seq x y z
N PHE A 1 24.72 0.68 10.65
CA PHE A 1 23.79 0.00 9.73
C PHE A 1 22.41 -0.04 10.38
N LYS A 2 21.32 0.23 9.64
CA LYS A 2 19.93 0.12 10.13
C LYS A 2 19.18 -0.82 9.21
N ALA A 3 18.39 -1.73 9.76
CA ALA A 3 17.57 -2.68 9.02
C ALA A 3 16.19 -2.81 9.67
N LEU A 4 15.18 -3.12 8.85
CA LEU A 4 13.84 -3.48 9.28
C LEU A 4 13.65 -4.98 9.03
N VAL A 5 13.22 -5.71 10.04
CA VAL A 5 12.84 -7.13 9.93
C VAL A 5 11.33 -7.18 10.02
N LEU A 6 10.69 -7.66 8.96
CA LEU A 6 9.23 -7.71 8.81
C LEU A 6 8.81 -9.15 8.51
N GLN A 7 7.52 -9.42 8.69
CA GLN A 7 6.92 -10.69 8.27
C GLN A 7 7.07 -10.86 6.76
N TYR A 8 7.44 -12.06 6.33
CA TYR A 8 7.54 -12.41 4.91
C TYR A 8 6.16 -12.77 4.36
N MET A 9 5.79 -12.16 3.23
CA MET A 9 4.51 -12.36 2.56
C MET A 9 4.68 -13.41 1.47
N LEU A 10 4.17 -14.63 1.73
CA LEU A 10 4.50 -15.83 0.95
C LEU A 10 4.04 -15.74 -0.51
N LEU A 11 2.88 -15.12 -0.77
CA LEU A 11 2.32 -15.02 -2.11
C LEU A 11 2.89 -13.84 -2.91
N GLY A 12 3.78 -13.05 -2.30
CA GLY A 12 4.48 -11.95 -2.95
C GLY A 12 3.58 -10.73 -3.15
N SER A 13 3.83 -9.96 -4.21
CA SER A 13 3.08 -8.74 -4.49
C SER A 13 1.88 -8.97 -5.41
N LEU A 14 0.88 -8.11 -5.27
CA LEU A 14 -0.30 -8.09 -6.14
C LEU A 14 0.09 -7.89 -7.61
N GLU A 15 1.15 -7.12 -7.89
CA GLU A 15 1.70 -6.97 -9.23
C GLU A 15 2.08 -8.32 -9.86
N VAL A 16 2.75 -9.21 -9.12
CA VAL A 16 3.10 -10.55 -9.59
C VAL A 16 1.83 -11.39 -9.78
N CYS A 17 0.90 -11.35 -8.82
CA CYS A 17 -0.34 -12.11 -8.91
C CYS A 17 -1.21 -11.70 -10.11
N LEU A 18 -1.23 -10.42 -10.47
CA LEU A 18 -2.00 -9.91 -11.61
C LEU A 18 -1.38 -10.28 -12.98
N HIS A 19 -0.06 -10.42 -13.05
CA HIS A 19 0.65 -10.60 -14.33
C HIS A 19 1.27 -12.00 -14.52
N SER A 20 1.24 -12.86 -13.50
CA SER A 20 1.73 -14.23 -13.62
C SER A 20 0.79 -15.09 -14.49
N ARG A 21 1.37 -15.95 -15.33
CA ARG A 21 0.64 -16.81 -16.28
C ARG A 21 -0.11 -18.00 -15.64
N GLY A 22 -0.43 -17.93 -14.35
CA GLY A 22 -1.06 -19.03 -13.60
C GLY A 22 -1.91 -18.60 -12.41
N HIS A 23 -1.78 -17.37 -11.92
CA HIS A 23 -2.69 -16.80 -10.94
C HIS A 23 -3.67 -15.86 -11.63
N HIS A 24 -4.92 -16.29 -11.77
CA HIS A 24 -6.00 -15.41 -12.18
C HIS A 24 -6.85 -15.09 -10.95
N LEU A 25 -6.71 -13.87 -10.44
CA LEU A 25 -7.59 -13.36 -9.39
C LEU A 25 -9.00 -13.22 -9.96
N ASN A 26 -9.94 -13.96 -9.38
CA ASN A 26 -11.35 -13.80 -9.68
C ASN A 26 -11.88 -12.48 -9.10
N LEU A 27 -13.11 -12.10 -9.47
CA LEU A 27 -13.69 -10.82 -9.05
C LEU A 27 -13.81 -10.70 -7.52
N PHE A 28 -14.22 -11.77 -6.84
CA PHE A 28 -14.36 -11.76 -5.38
C PHE A 28 -13.01 -11.55 -4.69
N GLN A 29 -11.97 -12.27 -5.11
CA GLN A 29 -10.62 -12.07 -4.59
C GLN A 29 -10.13 -10.63 -4.78
N ARG A 30 -10.43 -10.01 -5.93
CA ARG A 30 -10.07 -8.62 -6.18
C ARG A 30 -10.82 -7.67 -5.25
N LEU A 31 -12.10 -7.93 -4.99
CA LEU A 31 -12.90 -7.14 -4.06
C LEU A 31 -12.38 -7.27 -2.64
N ASP A 32 -12.06 -8.49 -2.18
CA ASP A 32 -11.49 -8.73 -0.85
C ASP A 32 -10.16 -7.99 -0.69
N ILE A 33 -9.27 -8.07 -1.69
CA ILE A 33 -8.01 -7.31 -1.71
C ILE A 33 -8.25 -5.80 -1.67
N MET A 34 -9.25 -5.28 -2.39
CA MET A 34 -9.59 -3.85 -2.36
C MET A 34 -10.10 -3.42 -0.98
N ILE A 35 -10.88 -4.27 -0.31
CA ILE A 35 -11.39 -4.02 1.05
C ILE A 35 -10.21 -4.00 2.04
N ASP A 36 -9.34 -5.00 1.99
CA ASP A 36 -8.14 -5.08 2.85
C ASP A 36 -7.24 -3.84 2.69
N VAL A 37 -6.99 -3.42 1.44
CA VAL A 37 -6.22 -2.19 1.17
C VAL A 37 -6.94 -0.96 1.72
N ALA A 38 -8.26 -0.83 1.54
CA ALA A 38 -9.01 0.30 2.08
C ALA A 38 -8.95 0.34 3.62
N CYS A 39 -9.10 -0.80 4.30
CA CYS A 39 -8.97 -0.91 5.74
C CYS A 39 -7.55 -0.58 6.22
N ALA A 40 -6.52 -1.04 5.53
CA ALA A 40 -5.13 -0.73 5.85
C ALA A 40 -4.81 0.77 5.69
N LEU A 41 -5.47 1.47 4.77
CA LEU A 41 -5.37 2.92 4.58
C LEU A 41 -6.23 3.73 5.56
N GLU A 42 -7.33 3.15 6.06
CA GLU A 42 -8.20 3.81 7.04
C GLU A 42 -7.47 4.09 8.35
N TYR A 43 -6.65 3.14 8.82
CA TYR A 43 -5.89 3.26 10.06
C TYR A 43 -5.01 4.51 10.13
N PRO A 44 -4.13 4.80 9.14
CA PRO A 44 -3.34 6.04 9.13
C PRO A 44 -4.14 7.31 8.88
N HIS A 45 -5.39 7.22 8.42
CA HIS A 45 -6.23 8.39 8.13
C HIS A 45 -7.16 8.79 9.29
N HIS A 46 -7.64 7.84 10.09
CA HIS A 46 -8.60 8.10 11.18
C HIS A 46 -8.16 7.56 12.55
N GLY A 47 -7.13 6.72 12.63
CA GLY A 47 -6.67 6.07 13.86
C GLY A 47 -5.47 6.72 14.56
N CYS A 48 -4.83 7.72 13.95
CA CYS A 48 -3.67 8.43 14.51
C CYS A 48 -3.96 9.91 14.75
N TRP A 49 -3.30 10.49 15.76
CA TRP A 49 -3.29 11.94 16.03
C TRP A 49 -2.70 12.76 14.85
N GLU A 50 -1.87 12.11 14.03
CA GLU A 50 -1.18 12.66 12.87
C GLU A 50 -1.46 11.76 11.65
N THR A 51 -1.94 12.34 10.55
CA THR A 51 -2.30 11.57 9.34
C THR A 51 -1.04 11.12 8.61
N ILE A 52 -0.91 9.83 8.29
CA ILE A 52 0.21 9.32 7.48
C ILE A 52 -0.25 9.14 6.03
N VAL A 53 0.42 9.83 5.10
CA VAL A 53 0.22 9.70 3.66
C VAL A 53 1.27 8.76 3.08
N LEU A 54 0.84 7.65 2.49
CA LEU A 54 1.72 6.62 1.92
C LEU A 54 2.50 7.07 0.68
N CYS A 55 1.94 7.98 -0.12
CA CYS A 55 2.53 8.56 -1.34
C CYS A 55 2.96 7.59 -2.47
N ASP A 56 3.00 6.26 -2.25
CA ASP A 56 3.42 5.26 -3.24
C ASP A 56 2.49 4.04 -3.28
N LEU A 57 1.18 4.23 -3.22
CA LEU A 57 0.25 3.10 -3.34
C LEU A 57 0.22 2.59 -4.78
N LYS A 58 0.64 1.34 -4.99
CA LYS A 58 0.67 0.64 -6.27
C LYS A 58 0.66 -0.88 -6.06
N PRO A 59 0.36 -1.70 -7.08
CA PRO A 59 0.30 -3.16 -6.94
C PRO A 59 1.58 -3.81 -6.40
N SER A 60 2.78 -3.27 -6.65
CA SER A 60 4.03 -3.81 -6.06
C SER A 60 4.13 -3.61 -4.55
N ASN A 61 3.42 -2.62 -4.01
CA ASN A 61 3.41 -2.29 -2.59
C ASN A 61 2.22 -2.92 -1.85
N VAL A 62 1.39 -3.72 -2.53
CA VAL A 62 0.37 -4.57 -1.91
C VAL A 62 0.91 -6.00 -1.89
N LEU A 63 1.13 -6.55 -0.71
CA LEU A 63 1.67 -7.89 -0.51
C LEU A 63 0.58 -8.85 -0.02
N LEU A 64 0.65 -10.10 -0.43
CA LEU A 64 -0.33 -11.13 -0.07
C LEU A 64 0.31 -12.19 0.83
N ASP A 65 -0.32 -12.46 1.97
CA ASP A 65 0.07 -13.55 2.86
C ASP A 65 -0.47 -14.91 2.38
N GLU A 66 -0.18 -15.98 3.11
CA GLU A 66 -0.62 -17.34 2.78
C GLU A 66 -2.16 -17.52 2.73
N ASN A 67 -2.92 -16.62 3.35
CA ASN A 67 -4.38 -16.65 3.40
C ASN A 67 -5.04 -15.75 2.35
N MET A 68 -4.26 -15.20 1.40
CA MET A 68 -4.72 -14.21 0.41
C MET A 68 -5.19 -12.88 1.03
N THR A 69 -4.80 -12.58 2.27
CA THR A 69 -5.06 -11.29 2.90
C THR A 69 -4.04 -10.27 2.40
N ALA A 70 -4.52 -9.07 2.06
CA ALA A 70 -3.68 -8.01 1.52
C ALA A 70 -3.09 -7.10 2.59
N HIS A 71 -1.78 -6.90 2.52
CA HIS A 71 -1.00 -6.04 3.42
C HIS A 71 -0.37 -4.91 2.61
N VAL A 72 -0.57 -3.67 3.06
CA VAL A 72 0.03 -2.49 2.40
C VAL A 72 1.44 -2.27 2.95
N GLY A 73 2.42 -2.20 2.05
CA GLY A 73 3.80 -1.86 2.33
C GLY A 73 4.23 -0.56 1.64
N GLY A 74 5.55 -0.38 1.46
CA GLY A 74 6.07 0.75 0.67
C GLY A 74 6.13 2.10 1.40
N PHE A 75 6.13 2.11 2.73
CA PHE A 75 6.20 3.34 3.55
C PHE A 75 7.52 4.11 3.48
N GLY A 76 8.47 3.71 2.62
CA GLY A 76 9.81 4.32 2.54
C GLY A 76 9.80 5.80 2.16
N ILE A 77 8.75 6.28 1.51
CA ILE A 77 8.54 7.71 1.19
C ILE A 77 7.29 8.30 1.86
N ALA A 78 6.69 7.59 2.81
CA ALA A 78 5.50 8.06 3.51
C ALA A 78 5.77 9.39 4.25
N LYS A 79 4.74 10.22 4.35
CA LYS A 79 4.80 11.55 4.97
C LYS A 79 3.79 11.64 6.11
N MET A 80 4.21 12.25 7.20
CA MET A 80 3.35 12.51 8.36
C MET A 80 2.85 13.95 8.32
N LEU A 81 1.54 14.13 8.39
CA LEU A 81 0.87 15.42 8.53
C LEU A 81 0.69 15.74 10.00
N VAL A 82 1.37 16.80 10.46
CA VAL A 82 1.21 17.33 11.82
C VAL A 82 0.26 18.53 11.79
N GLY A 83 -0.96 18.37 12.32
CA GLY A 83 -2.02 19.40 12.39
C GLY A 83 -2.86 19.57 11.12
N TYR A 84 -3.71 20.60 11.06
CA TYR A 84 -4.61 20.93 9.92
C TYR A 84 -3.88 21.55 8.71
N LYS A 85 -2.62 21.20 8.46
CA LYS A 85 -1.84 21.78 7.36
C LYS A 85 -1.92 20.87 6.14
N SER A 86 -2.25 21.44 4.99
CA SER A 86 -2.06 20.77 3.70
C SER A 86 -0.57 20.48 3.47
N LEU A 87 -0.24 19.29 2.96
CA LEU A 87 1.11 18.95 2.51
C LEU A 87 1.37 19.60 1.15
N THR A 88 2.24 20.60 1.09
CA THR A 88 2.81 21.07 -0.18
C THR A 88 4.04 20.24 -0.51
N LEU A 89 3.91 19.31 -1.45
CA LEU A 89 5.02 18.53 -1.99
C LEU A 89 5.51 19.21 -3.28
N THR A 90 6.73 19.76 -3.26
CA THR A 90 7.36 20.39 -4.43
C THR A 90 8.17 19.42 -5.28
N CYS A 91 8.40 18.20 -4.79
CA CYS A 91 9.03 17.12 -5.52
C CYS A 91 7.98 16.12 -6.00
N THR A 92 8.13 15.62 -7.23
CA THR A 92 7.34 14.48 -7.71
C THR A 92 7.70 13.25 -6.88
N LEU A 93 6.77 12.80 -6.04
CA LEU A 93 6.87 11.61 -5.21
C LEU A 93 5.87 10.56 -5.68
N GLY A 94 6.21 9.29 -5.51
CA GLY A 94 5.38 8.16 -5.92
C GLY A 94 5.75 7.63 -7.31
N THR A 95 4.94 6.70 -7.79
CA THR A 95 5.19 5.99 -9.05
C THR A 95 4.32 6.54 -10.18
N THR A 96 4.94 6.88 -11.31
CA THR A 96 4.25 7.33 -12.52
C THR A 96 3.13 6.36 -12.90
N GLY A 97 1.92 6.88 -13.18
CA GLY A 97 0.72 6.09 -13.43
C GLY A 97 -0.18 5.88 -12.20
N TYR A 98 0.33 6.14 -11.00
CA TYR A 98 -0.42 6.04 -9.73
C TYR A 98 -0.48 7.37 -8.95
N ILE A 99 0.17 8.43 -9.46
CA ILE A 99 0.18 9.77 -8.87
C ILE A 99 -1.13 10.48 -9.22
N ALA A 100 -1.79 11.07 -8.21
CA ALA A 100 -2.96 11.91 -8.42
C ALA A 100 -2.58 13.22 -9.16
N PRO A 101 -3.50 13.82 -9.94
CA PRO A 101 -3.26 15.07 -10.67
C PRO A 101 -2.85 16.26 -9.79
#